data_AF-A0A7C3SGK8-F1
#
_entry.id   AF-A0A7C3SGK8-F1
#
_cell.length_a   1.000
_cell.length_b   1.000
_cell.length_c   1.000
_cell.angle_alpha   90.00
_cell.angle_beta   90.00
_cell.angle_gamma   90.00
#
_symmetry.space_group_name_H-M   'P 1'
#
loop_
_entity.id
_entity.type
_entity.pdbx_description
1 polymer ?
#
loop_
_entity_poly.entity_id
_entity_poly.type
_entity_poly.pdbx_seq_one_letter_code
_entity_poly.pdbx_strand_id
1 'polypeptide(L)' 'MVGICERKKELRRRRHRREKIRKWARRLAKATPSEKALIAQKIRALTPGYLQVLKNLGLEER' A
#
# COMPACT_ATOMS: atom_id res chain seq x y z
N MET A 1 16.24 15.77 -23.30
CA MET A 1 16.46 15.13 -21.98
C MET A 1 15.59 15.87 -20.96
N VAL A 2 14.38 15.38 -20.65
CA VAL A 2 13.45 16.12 -19.77
C VAL A 2 13.93 15.99 -18.34
N GLY A 3 14.47 17.07 -17.78
CA GLY A 3 14.94 17.15 -16.39
C GLY A 3 13.89 16.60 -15.44
N ILE A 4 14.21 15.47 -14.79
CA ILE A 4 13.25 14.78 -13.96
C ILE A 4 13.15 15.53 -12.64
N CYS A 5 12.25 16.51 -12.58
CA CYS A 5 11.94 17.26 -11.37
C CYS A 5 11.57 16.27 -10.25
N GLU A 6 12.35 16.24 -9.16
CA GLU A 6 12.16 15.31 -8.03
C GLU A 6 10.73 15.37 -7.47
N ARG A 7 10.09 16.55 -7.51
CA ARG A 7 8.67 16.73 -7.18
C ARG A 7 7.74 15.86 -8.03
N LYS A 8 7.99 15.73 -9.33
CA LYS A 8 7.19 14.87 -10.22
C LYS A 8 7.40 13.37 -9.90
N LYS A 9 8.63 12.97 -9.56
CA LYS A 9 8.94 11.59 -9.10
C LYS A 9 8.22 11.27 -7.80
N GLU A 10 8.27 12.16 -6.82
CA GLU A 10 7.58 12.05 -5.52
C GLU A 10 6.07 11.89 -5.72
N LEU A 11 5.47 12.74 -6.56
CA LEU A 11 4.03 12.65 -6.90
C LEU A 11 3.67 11.33 -7.56
N ARG A 12 4.50 10.82 -8.49
CA ARG A 12 4.30 9.50 -9.11
C ARG A 12 4.38 8.37 -8.08
N ARG A 13 5.38 8.38 -7.19
CA ARG A 13 5.51 7.40 -6.10
C ARG A 13 4.29 7.44 -5.16
N ARG A 14 3.81 8.63 -4.80
CA ARG A 14 2.57 8.81 -4.00
C ARG A 14 1.35 8.23 -4.71
N ARG A 15 1.15 8.53 -6.00
CA ARG A 15 0.03 7.98 -6.79
C ARG A 15 0.10 6.47 -6.89
N HIS A 16 1.29 5.91 -7.14
CA HIS A 16 1.51 4.47 -7.20
C HIS A 16 1.16 3.78 -5.89
N ARG A 17 1.62 4.34 -4.75
CA ARG A 17 1.27 3.83 -3.42
C ARG A 17 -0.24 3.84 -3.17
N ARG A 18 -0.93 4.94 -3.49
CA ARG A 18 -2.39 5.03 -3.37
C ARG A 18 -3.13 3.99 -4.19
N GLU A 19 -2.71 3.78 -5.44
CA GLU A 19 -3.36 2.80 -6.32
C GLU A 19 -3.17 1.36 -5.81
N LYS A 20 -1.96 1.01 -5.37
CA LYS A 20 -1.67 -0.32 -4.80
C LYS A 20 -2.49 -0.58 -3.54
N ILE A 21 -2.54 0.37 -2.61
CA ILE A 21 -3.37 0.28 -1.40
C ILE A 21 -4.84 0.08 -1.78
N ARG A 22 -5.38 0.85 -2.74
CA ARG A 22 -6.77 0.70 -3.20
C ARG A 22 -7.05 -0.69 -3.81
N LYS A 23 -6.11 -1.22 -4.60
CA LYS A 23 -6.22 -2.58 -5.18
C LYS A 23 -6.23 -3.65 -4.08
N TRP A 24 -5.39 -3.52 -3.07
CA TRP A 24 -5.35 -4.46 -1.94
C TRP A 24 -6.59 -4.34 -1.05
N ALA A 25 -7.08 -3.13 -0.78
CA ALA A 25 -8.34 -2.90 -0.07
C ALA A 25 -9.53 -3.59 -0.73
N ARG A 26 -9.62 -3.57 -2.07
CA ARG A 26 -10.65 -4.31 -2.81
C ARG A 26 -10.51 -5.83 -2.67
N ARG A 27 -9.27 -6.34 -2.70
CA ARG A 27 -9.00 -7.77 -2.51
C ARG A 27 -9.34 -8.22 -1.09
N LEU A 28 -9.11 -7.38 -0.08
CA LEU A 28 -9.35 -7.67 1.33
C LEU A 28 -10.79 -8.09 1.63
N ALA A 29 -11.78 -7.55 0.90
CA ALA A 29 -13.19 -7.90 1.07
C ALA A 29 -13.51 -9.38 0.78
N LYS A 30 -12.70 -10.04 -0.06
CA LYS A 30 -12.89 -11.45 -0.44
C LYS A 30 -11.69 -12.34 -0.08
N ALA A 31 -10.67 -11.77 0.56
CA ALA A 31 -9.40 -12.45 0.80
C ALA A 31 -9.50 -13.47 1.93
N THR A 32 -8.87 -14.62 1.73
CA THR A 32 -8.66 -15.63 2.78
C THR A 32 -7.66 -15.13 3.85
N PRO A 33 -7.63 -15.69 5.06
CA PRO A 33 -6.69 -15.28 6.12
C PRO A 33 -5.22 -15.28 5.66
N SER A 34 -4.81 -16.28 4.88
CA SER A 34 -3.45 -16.37 4.31
C SER A 34 -3.16 -15.23 3.33
N GLU A 35 -4.13 -14.86 2.48
CA GLU A 35 -3.99 -13.73 1.57
C GLU A 35 -3.94 -12.39 2.31
N LYS A 36 -4.67 -12.25 3.42
CA LYS A 36 -4.62 -11.06 4.29
C LYS A 36 -3.22 -10.87 4.87
N ALA A 37 -2.57 -11.93 5.33
CA ALA A 37 -1.18 -11.89 5.81
C ALA A 37 -0.20 -11.48 4.69
N LEU A 38 -0.34 -12.04 3.49
CA LEU A 38 0.48 -11.65 2.33
C LEU A 38 0.27 -10.18 1.92
N ILE A 39 -0.96 -9.68 2.01
CA ILE A 39 -1.27 -8.27 1.75
C ILE A 39 -0.62 -7.38 2.82
N ALA A 40 -0.67 -7.77 4.10
CA ALA A 40 -0.03 -7.03 5.17
C ALA A 40 1.49 -6.90 4.96
N GLN A 41 2.16 -7.98 4.57
CA GLN A 41 3.59 -7.96 4.23
C GLN A 41 3.89 -7.03 3.03
N LYS A 42 3.06 -7.07 1.99
CA LYS A 42 3.20 -6.16 0.83
C LYS A 42 3.04 -4.69 1.22
N ILE A 43 2.15 -4.38 2.15
CA ILE A 43 1.94 -3.01 2.64
C ILE A 43 3.16 -2.53 3.45
N ARG A 44 3.75 -3.41 4.28
CA ARG A 44 5.01 -3.13 5.03
C ARG A 44 6.16 -2.75 4.11
N ALA A 45 6.37 -3.53 3.04
CA ALA A 45 7.44 -3.27 2.08
C ALA A 45 7.22 -1.98 1.25
N LEU A 46 5.97 -1.61 0.98
CA LEU A 46 5.64 -0.49 0.08
C LEU A 46 5.65 0.87 0.78
N THR A 47 5.27 0.92 2.07
CA THR A 47 4.98 2.19 2.75
C THR A 47 5.75 2.26 4.06
N PRO A 48 6.67 3.23 4.24
CA PRO A 48 7.41 3.39 5.50
C PRO A 48 6.51 3.73 6.70
N GLY A 49 5.31 4.28 6.48
CA GLY A 49 4.26 4.48 7.49
C GLY A 49 3.13 3.46 7.42
N TYR A 50 3.46 2.17 7.22
CA TYR A 50 2.47 1.12 7.00
C TYR A 50 1.51 0.90 8.19
N LEU A 51 1.90 1.27 9.41
CA LEU A 51 1.13 1.03 10.63
C LEU A 51 -0.30 1.60 10.53
N GLN A 52 -0.42 2.86 10.12
CA GLN A 52 -1.72 3.50 9.97
C GLN A 52 -2.54 2.92 8.81
N VAL A 53 -1.85 2.45 7.75
CA VAL A 53 -2.50 1.81 6.61
C VAL A 53 -3.05 0.44 6.97
N LEU A 54 -2.30 -0.37 7.73
CA LEU A 54 -2.76 -1.65 8.24
C LEU A 54 -3.95 -1.49 9.19
N LYS A 55 -3.88 -0.50 10.10
CA LYS A 55 -4.98 -0.15 11.01
C LYS A 55 -6.25 0.24 10.25
N ASN A 56 -6.13 1.13 9.26
CA ASN A 56 -7.26 1.53 8.42
C ASN A 56 -7.85 0.37 7.59
N LEU A 57 -7.07 -0.68 7.33
CA LEU A 57 -7.50 -1.87 6.59
C LEU A 57 -7.99 -3.01 7.50
N GLY A 58 -7.99 -2.83 8.82
CA GLY A 58 -8.37 -3.88 9.77
C GLY A 58 -7.43 -5.09 9.76
N LEU A 59 -6.18 -4.88 9.34
CA LEU A 59 -5.12 -5.89 9.31
C LEU A 59 -4.17 -5.76 10.51
N GLU A 60 -4.67 -5.24 11.63
CA GLU A 60 -3.92 -5.27 12.90
C GLU A 60 -3.66 -6.74 13.24
N GLU A 61 -2.39 -7.15 13.13
CA GLU A 61 -1.93 -8.42 13.71
C GLU A 61 -2.33 -8.38 15.19
N ARG A 62 -3.22 -9.28 15.57
CA ARG A 62 -3.46 -9.64 16.97
C ARG A 62 -2.49 -10.72 17.38
#